data_AF-A0A3E0KSJ5-F1
#
_entry.id   AF-A0A3E0KSJ5-F1
#
_cell.length_a   1.000
_cell.length_b   1.000
_cell.length_c   1.000
_cell.angle_alpha   90.00
_cell.angle_beta   90.00
_cell.angle_gamma   90.00
#
_symmetry.space_group_name_H-M   'P 1'
#
loop_
_entity.id
_entity.type
_entity.pdbx_description
1 polymer ?
#
loop_
_entity_poly.entity_id
_entity_poly.type
_entity_poly.pdbx_seq_one_letter_code
_entity_poly.pdbx_strand_id
1 'polypeptide(L)'
;MPLYTPTRNAQRYLGDGKAKVVHDLLNEKPECGALDIIAARNGERFVPDKLEFALSLGYKACPHCLPAYAQPEEASPAAGEGGEGGEKPEAGGA
;
A
#
# COMPACT_ATOMS: atom_id res chain seq x y z
N MET A 1 -36.01 8.93 10.63
CA MET A 1 -34.57 9.25 10.74
C MET A 1 -33.91 8.71 9.48
N PRO A 2 -33.47 9.56 8.54
CA PRO A 2 -32.91 9.06 7.29
C PRO A 2 -31.56 8.40 7.58
N LEU A 3 -31.41 7.15 7.15
CA LEU A 3 -30.15 6.41 7.19
C LEU A 3 -29.16 7.14 6.30
N TYR A 4 -28.19 7.82 6.92
CA TYR A 4 -27.04 8.38 6.24
C TYR A 4 -26.25 7.21 5.66
N THR A 5 -26.53 6.84 4.42
CA THR A 5 -25.64 5.99 3.62
C THR A 5 -24.49 6.88 3.19
N PRO A 6 -23.29 6.82 3.83
CA PRO A 6 -22.14 7.44 3.21
C PRO A 6 -22.01 6.76 1.85
N THR A 7 -22.05 7.56 0.79
CA THR A 7 -21.58 7.18 -0.53
C THR A 7 -20.15 6.68 -0.35
N ARG A 8 -20.01 5.36 -0.09
CA ARG A 8 -18.78 4.61 -0.30
C ARG A 8 -18.56 4.70 -1.80
N ASN A 9 -17.98 5.81 -2.25
CA ASN A 9 -17.69 6.11 -3.65
C ASN A 9 -16.71 5.08 -4.18
N ALA A 10 -17.16 3.86 -4.47
CA ALA A 10 -16.39 2.77 -5.08
C ALA A 10 -15.00 2.47 -4.45
N GLN A 11 -14.72 2.96 -3.24
CA GLN A 11 -13.42 2.82 -2.60
C GLN A 11 -13.42 1.62 -1.68
N ARG A 12 -12.53 0.68 -1.99
CA ARG A 12 -12.29 -0.54 -1.27
C ARG A 12 -11.22 -0.34 -0.20
N TYR A 13 -10.23 0.52 -0.45
CA TYR A 13 -9.09 0.70 0.45
C TYR A 13 -9.12 2.07 1.15
N LEU A 14 -8.95 2.06 2.46
CA LEU A 14 -8.85 3.26 3.29
C LEU A 14 -7.50 3.27 4.02
N GLY A 15 -6.69 4.30 3.78
CA GLY A 15 -5.46 4.51 4.52
C GLY A 15 -5.73 5.26 5.83
N ASP A 16 -5.09 4.88 6.92
CA ASP A 16 -5.03 5.67 8.14
C ASP A 16 -3.79 6.57 8.10
N GLY A 17 -3.99 7.89 8.06
CA GLY A 17 -2.89 8.84 7.95
C GLY A 17 -1.97 8.88 9.18
N LYS A 18 -2.42 8.42 10.35
CA LYS A 18 -1.67 8.49 11.62
C LYS A 18 -0.76 7.27 11.83
N ALA A 19 -1.35 6.09 11.74
CA ALA A 19 -0.69 4.80 11.87
C ALA A 19 0.02 4.39 10.58
N LYS A 20 -0.29 5.04 9.44
CA LYS A 20 0.15 4.64 8.10
C LYS A 20 -0.21 3.18 7.82
N VAL A 21 -1.46 2.82 8.09
CA VAL A 21 -2.01 1.47 7.88
C VAL A 21 -3.15 1.52 6.87
N VAL A 22 -3.24 0.56 5.95
CA VAL A 22 -4.35 0.44 5.00
C VAL A 22 -5.34 -0.63 5.43
N HIS A 23 -6.62 -0.28 5.37
CA HIS A 23 -7.77 -1.10 5.73
C HIS A 23 -8.62 -1.42 4.50
N ASP A 24 -9.18 -2.63 4.43
CA ASP A 24 -10.16 -3.01 3.40
C ASP A 24 -11.58 -2.76 3.94
N LEU A 25 -12.32 -1.86 3.32
CA LEU A 25 -13.71 -1.51 3.66
C LEU A 25 -14.72 -2.59 3.25
N LEU A 26 -14.34 -3.53 2.37
CA LEU A 26 -15.17 -4.69 2.03
C LEU A 26 -14.98 -5.85 3.02
N ASN A 27 -13.82 -5.94 3.66
CA ASN A 27 -13.49 -6.99 4.62
C ASN A 27 -13.16 -6.40 6.00
N GLU A 28 -13.82 -5.31 6.38
CA GLU A 28 -13.57 -4.64 7.65
C GLU A 28 -14.03 -5.51 8.82
N LYS A 29 -13.18 -5.61 9.84
CA LYS A 29 -13.52 -6.25 11.11
C LYS A 29 -13.65 -5.17 12.18
N PRO A 30 -14.48 -5.37 13.21
CA PRO A 30 -14.59 -4.42 14.33
C PRO A 30 -13.25 -4.18 15.03
N GLU A 31 -12.35 -5.16 15.00
CA GLU A 31 -10.98 -5.07 15.54
C GLU A 31 -10.08 -4.08 14.75
N CYS A 32 -10.46 -3.70 13.53
CA CYS A 32 -9.67 -2.81 12.67
C CYS A 32 -9.83 -1.33 13.02
N GLY A 33 -10.92 -0.91 13.66
CA GLY A 33 -11.21 0.50 13.94
C GLY A 33 -11.38 1.39 12.70
N ALA A 34 -11.64 0.83 11.51
CA ALA A 34 -11.75 1.60 10.26
C ALA A 34 -12.86 2.67 10.32
N LEU A 35 -13.98 2.36 10.99
CA LEU A 35 -15.08 3.31 11.20
C LEU A 35 -14.66 4.49 12.08
N ASP A 36 -13.86 4.27 13.13
CA ASP A 36 -13.33 5.34 13.98
C ASP A 36 -12.40 6.28 13.21
N ILE A 37 -11.60 5.74 12.28
CA ILE A 37 -10.71 6.52 11.40
C ILE A 37 -11.53 7.43 10.49
N ILE A 38 -12.62 6.91 9.91
CA ILE A 38 -13.55 7.69 9.08
C ILE A 38 -14.25 8.75 9.91
N ALA A 39 -14.75 8.38 11.10
CA ALA A 39 -15.44 9.30 12.01
C ALA A 39 -14.50 10.43 12.46
N ALA A 40 -13.23 10.10 12.71
CA ALA A 40 -12.18 11.05 13.04
C ALA A 40 -11.62 11.83 11.82
N ARG A 41 -12.12 11.55 10.61
CA ARG A 41 -11.67 12.13 9.33
C ARG A 41 -10.15 12.02 9.09
N ASN A 42 -9.53 10.97 9.63
CA ASN A 42 -8.10 10.68 9.42
C ASN A 42 -7.84 9.68 8.30
N GLY A 43 -8.91 9.30 7.57
CA GLY A 43 -8.84 8.39 6.44
C GLY A 43 -8.30 9.05 5.18
N GLU A 44 -7.18 8.56 4.68
CA GLU A 44 -6.61 8.89 3.38
C GLU A 44 -7.13 7.96 2.30
N ARG A 45 -7.33 8.54 1.11
CA ARG A 45 -7.90 7.87 -0.06
C ARG A 45 -6.83 7.64 -1.09
N PHE A 46 -6.83 6.48 -1.70
CA PHE A 46 -5.88 6.12 -2.75
C PHE A 46 -6.52 6.27 -4.13
N VAL A 47 -5.78 6.85 -5.07
CA VAL A 47 -6.13 6.95 -6.49
C VAL A 47 -4.88 6.61 -7.29
N PRO A 48 -4.77 5.41 -7.89
CA PRO A 48 -5.81 4.37 -8.00
C PRO A 48 -6.15 3.69 -6.67
N ASP A 49 -7.39 3.22 -6.51
CA ASP A 49 -7.88 2.47 -5.33
C ASP A 49 -7.34 1.04 -5.34
N LYS A 50 -6.02 0.92 -5.17
CA LYS A 50 -5.28 -0.33 -5.16
C LYS A 50 -4.44 -0.43 -3.89
N LEU A 51 -4.43 -1.61 -3.31
CA LEU A 51 -3.57 -1.91 -2.16
C LEU A 51 -2.09 -1.65 -2.48
N GLU A 52 -1.63 -2.09 -3.65
CA GLU A 52 -0.24 -1.91 -4.11
C GLU A 52 0.19 -0.44 -4.11
N PHE A 53 -0.72 0.47 -4.50
CA PHE A 53 -0.44 1.90 -4.48
C PHE A 53 -0.29 2.42 -3.04
N ALA A 54 -1.15 1.99 -2.12
CA ALA A 54 -1.03 2.32 -0.71
C ALA A 54 0.31 1.80 -0.12
N LEU A 55 0.69 0.56 -0.43
CA LEU A 55 1.96 -0.01 0.00
C LEU A 55 3.15 0.77 -0.58
N SER A 56 3.08 1.19 -1.85
CA SER A 56 4.13 2.02 -2.48
C SER A 56 4.30 3.40 -1.83
N LEU A 57 3.24 3.93 -1.20
CA LEU A 57 3.27 5.17 -0.41
C LEU A 57 3.81 4.96 1.02
N GLY A 58 4.20 3.73 1.38
CA GLY A 58 4.73 3.37 2.69
C GLY A 58 3.66 3.00 3.72
N TYR A 59 2.41 2.77 3.31
CA TYR A 59 1.38 2.23 4.21
C TYR A 59 1.60 0.73 4.44
N LYS A 60 1.29 0.26 5.64
CA LYS A 60 1.30 -1.18 5.99
C LYS A 60 -0.09 -1.78 5.88
N ALA A 61 -0.22 -3.02 5.43
CA ALA A 61 -1.51 -3.70 5.43
C ALA A 61 -1.98 -4.01 6.87
N CYS A 62 -3.26 -3.76 7.17
CA CYS A 62 -3.83 -4.13 8.45
C CYS A 62 -3.89 -5.66 8.61
N PRO A 63 -3.32 -6.26 9.68
CA PRO A 63 -3.31 -7.71 9.86
C PRO A 63 -4.70 -8.33 10.07
N HIS A 64 -5.68 -7.54 10.48
CA HIS A 64 -7.03 -8.04 10.77
C HIS A 64 -7.91 -8.16 9.52
N CYS A 65 -7.94 -7.12 8.68
CA CYS A 65 -8.75 -7.09 7.44
C CYS A 65 -7.96 -7.49 6.19
N LEU A 66 -6.63 -7.39 6.21
CA LEU A 66 -5.73 -7.79 5.14
C LEU A 66 -4.63 -8.76 5.63
N PRO A 67 -4.98 -9.89 6.28
CA PRO A 67 -3.99 -10.83 6.83
C PRO A 67 -3.06 -11.42 5.77
N ALA A 68 -3.55 -11.60 4.54
CA ALA A 68 -2.76 -12.12 3.42
C ALA A 68 -1.62 -11.17 2.98
N TYR A 69 -1.76 -9.87 3.26
CA TYR A 69 -0.82 -8.82 2.85
C TYR A 69 -0.03 -8.24 4.02
N ALA A 70 -0.37 -8.62 5.26
CA ALA A 70 0.32 -8.21 6.47
C ALA A 70 1.63 -9.00 6.70
N GLN A 71 2.10 -9.76 5.70
CA GLN A 71 3.29 -10.58 5.80
C GLN A 71 4.56 -9.72 5.97
N PRO A 72 5.45 -10.08 6.91
CA PRO A 72 6.73 -9.42 7.14
C PRO A 72 7.79 -9.83 6.10
N GLU A 73 8.55 -8.86 5.60
CA GLU A 73 9.96 -8.92 5.18
C GLU A 73 10.50 -9.85 4.04
N GLU A 74 9.84 -10.88 3.53
CA GLU A 74 10.50 -11.77 2.54
C GLU A 74 9.89 -11.73 1.13
N ALA A 75 10.27 -10.72 0.33
CA ALA A 75 10.48 -10.79 -1.14
C ALA A 75 10.43 -9.39 -1.77
N SER A 76 11.33 -8.51 -1.35
CA SER A 76 11.87 -7.52 -2.28
C SER A 76 13.28 -7.99 -2.62
N PRO A 77 13.49 -8.80 -3.68
CA PRO A 77 14.81 -8.80 -4.28
C PRO A 77 15.04 -7.36 -4.73
N ALA A 78 16.07 -6.77 -4.16
CA ALA A 78 16.63 -5.52 -4.58
C ALA A 78 16.61 -5.45 -6.12
N ALA A 79 16.04 -4.38 -6.68
CA ALA A 79 16.51 -3.89 -7.96
C ALA A 79 17.94 -3.37 -7.75
N GLY A 80 18.87 -4.31 -7.55
CA GLY A 80 20.28 -4.14 -7.83
C GLY A 80 20.46 -4.46 -9.29
N GLU A 81 20.31 -3.47 -10.15
CA GLU A 81 20.98 -3.51 -11.44
C GLU A 81 22.44 -3.13 -11.19
N GLY A 82 23.26 -4.16 -10.97
CA GLY A 82 24.70 -4.05 -10.96
C GLY A 82 25.20 -3.57 -12.32
N GLY A 83 26.18 -2.67 -12.29
CA GLY A 83 27.02 -2.42 -13.44
C GLY A 83 27.98 -3.58 -13.66
N GLU A 84 28.30 -3.88 -14.91
CA GLU A 84 29.66 -4.23 -15.34
C GLU A 84 29.75 -4.13 -16.86
N GLY A 85 30.83 -3.52 -17.34
CA GLY A 85 31.09 -3.34 -18.76
C GLY A 85 32.28 -2.43 -19.03
N GLY A 86 33.33 -2.58 -18.22
CA GLY A 86 34.65 -2.04 -18.53
C GLY A 86 35.27 -2.75 -19.73
N GLU A 87 35.98 -1.95 -20.52
CA GLU A 87 37.17 -2.30 -21.30
C GLU A 87 37.10 -3.55 -22.19
N LYS A 88 36.85 -3.31 -23.48
CA LYS A 88 37.41 -4.14 -24.54
C LYS A 88 38.71 -3.50 -25.04
N PRO A 89 39.85 -4.20 -25.00
CA PRO A 89 41.11 -3.74 -25.55
C PRO A 89 41.22 -4.02 -27.07
N GLU A 90 42.28 -3.44 -27.65
CA GLU A 90 42.94 -3.81 -28.91
C GLU A 90 42.38 -3.28 -30.24
N ALA A 91 43.12 -2.34 -30.83
CA ALA A 91 43.63 -2.48 -32.19
C ALA A 91 44.87 -1.59 -32.37
N GLY A 92 46.03 -2.23 -32.52
CA GLY A 92 47.25 -1.58 -33.00
C GLY A 92 47.23 -1.33 -34.51
N GLY A 93 48.22 -0.56 -34.96
CA GLY A 93 48.56 -0.31 -36.36
C GLY A 93 48.77 1.20 -36.58
N ALA A 94 49.90 1.68 -37.09
CA ALA A 94 51.13 1.07 -37.58
C ALA A 94 52.25 2.13 -37.47
#